data_AF-A0A926FBK3-F1
#
_entry.id   AF-A0A926FBK3-F1
#
_cell.length_a   1.000
_cell.length_b   1.000
_cell.length_c   1.000
_cell.angle_alpha   90.00
_cell.angle_beta   90.00
_cell.angle_gamma   90.00
#
_symmetry.space_group_name_H-M   'P 1'
#
loop_
_entity.id
_entity.type
_entity.pdbx_description
1 polymer ?
#
loop_
_entity_poly.entity_id
_entity_poly.type
_entity_poly.pdbx_seq_one_letter_code
_entity_poly.pdbx_strand_id
1 'polypeptide(L)'
;MFFINWEKLKTFLIVLFAVLNVFLIAFTLVQNSKYSVISDETVSDTVKILKSKNINISADKIDRKQVGLNVIALKNAVVSHNFPSGFSRGDEKTFSVETDGNLSSEGEIKKVLGSVGLKGENEIVLNDKSAVVYLKTGGFPVFDVSLNLTEQNGKVKISGSWYFAENKPKKSSDTSEVVSLTGILIDFSNTAQFDGEINVDKIELGYYISESNRLLERLNVTAAPCWKISSSDGKCYYFNARNGEFLKQTD
;
A
#
# COMPACT_ATOMS: atom_id res chain seq x y z
N MET A 1 18.31 -36.75 56.87
CA MET A 1 17.27 -37.05 55.87
C MET A 1 16.39 -35.80 55.76
N PHE A 2 16.62 -34.95 54.76
CA PHE A 2 15.82 -33.73 54.57
C PHE A 2 14.45 -34.13 54.01
N PHE A 3 13.42 -34.14 54.85
CA PHE A 3 12.05 -34.26 54.40
C PHE A 3 11.68 -32.96 53.68
N ILE A 4 11.70 -33.00 52.34
CA ILE A 4 11.18 -31.89 51.55
C ILE A 4 9.69 -31.78 51.86
N ASN A 5 9.25 -30.61 52.32
CA ASN A 5 7.88 -30.41 52.71
C ASN A 5 7.05 -30.28 51.43
N TRP A 6 6.55 -31.42 50.94
CA TRP A 6 5.97 -31.61 49.60
C TRP A 6 4.83 -30.62 49.31
N GLU A 7 4.04 -30.29 50.33
CA GLU A 7 3.00 -29.25 50.22
C GLU A 7 3.60 -27.86 49.99
N LYS A 8 4.67 -27.49 50.72
CA LYS A 8 5.38 -26.22 50.47
C LYS A 8 6.05 -26.19 49.10
N LEU A 9 6.56 -27.32 48.62
CA LEU A 9 7.18 -27.43 47.31
C LEU A 9 6.17 -27.24 46.18
N LYS A 10 4.97 -27.85 46.30
CA LYS A 10 3.86 -27.65 45.36
C LYS A 10 3.43 -26.19 45.32
N THR A 11 3.21 -25.58 46.49
CA THR A 11 2.82 -24.16 46.56
C THR A 11 3.89 -23.27 45.96
N PHE A 12 5.17 -23.54 46.23
CA PHE A 12 6.28 -22.80 45.63
C PHE A 12 6.30 -22.91 44.11
N LEU A 13 6.11 -24.11 43.56
CA LEU A 13 6.03 -24.34 42.11
C LEU A 13 4.85 -23.59 41.48
N ILE A 14 3.67 -23.62 42.11
CA ILE A 14 2.48 -22.91 41.61
C ILE A 14 2.72 -21.39 41.62
N VAL A 15 3.27 -20.84 42.71
CA VAL A 15 3.57 -19.40 42.80
C VAL A 15 4.65 -19.00 41.80
N LEU A 16 5.70 -19.81 41.62
CA LEU A 16 6.75 -19.55 40.64
C LEU A 16 6.19 -19.52 39.22
N PHE A 17 5.36 -20.50 38.85
CA PHE A 17 4.69 -20.52 37.55
C PHE A 17 3.75 -19.32 37.38
N ALA A 18 3.01 -18.93 38.42
CA ALA A 18 2.13 -17.77 38.34
C ALA A 18 2.91 -16.47 38.12
N VAL A 19 4.01 -16.26 38.86
CA VAL A 19 4.88 -15.07 38.69
C VAL A 19 5.51 -15.06 37.30
N LEU A 20 5.98 -16.22 36.81
CA LEU A 20 6.62 -16.31 35.50
C LEU A 20 5.61 -16.06 34.37
N ASN A 21 4.38 -16.58 34.47
CA ASN A 21 3.32 -16.28 33.52
C ASN A 21 2.89 -14.81 33.57
N VAL A 22 2.74 -14.21 34.75
CA VAL A 22 2.42 -12.77 34.88
C VAL A 22 3.54 -11.90 34.32
N PHE A 23 4.80 -12.26 34.58
CA PHE A 23 5.96 -11.59 34.01
C PHE A 23 5.97 -11.69 32.49
N LEU A 24 5.72 -12.88 31.92
CA LEU A 24 5.62 -13.05 30.47
C LEU A 24 4.47 -12.22 29.88
N ILE A 25 3.29 -12.23 30.51
CA ILE A 25 2.15 -11.42 30.06
C ILE A 25 2.51 -9.92 30.11
N ALA A 26 3.06 -9.43 31.22
CA ALA A 26 3.46 -8.05 31.37
C ALA A 26 4.55 -7.65 30.36
N PHE A 27 5.55 -8.51 30.16
CA PHE A 27 6.62 -8.31 29.20
C PHE A 27 6.10 -8.29 27.76
N THR A 28 5.22 -9.23 27.39
CA THR A 28 4.57 -9.27 26.08
C THR A 28 3.68 -8.05 25.86
N LEU A 29 2.92 -7.58 26.85
CA LEU A 29 2.12 -6.36 26.74
C LEU A 29 2.99 -5.11 26.56
N VAL A 30 4.08 -4.99 27.32
CA VAL A 30 5.02 -3.87 27.22
C VAL A 30 5.76 -3.90 25.87
N GLN A 31 6.21 -5.07 25.41
CA GLN A 31 6.84 -5.19 24.09
C GLN A 31 5.85 -4.88 22.96
N ASN A 32 4.67 -5.48 22.95
CA ASN A 32 3.67 -5.23 21.91
C ASN A 32 3.26 -3.74 21.80
N SER A 33 3.35 -2.97 22.91
CA SER A 33 3.09 -1.53 22.89
C SER A 33 4.22 -0.70 22.26
N LYS A 34 5.48 -1.16 22.30
CA LYS A 34 6.67 -0.42 21.84
C LYS A 34 7.02 -0.63 20.36
N TYR A 35 6.48 -1.67 19.72
CA TYR A 35 6.82 -2.00 18.32
C TYR A 35 5.83 -1.46 17.28
N SER A 36 4.84 -0.65 17.68
CA SER A 36 3.81 -0.16 16.75
C SER A 36 3.83 1.35 16.50
N VAL A 37 4.61 2.12 17.28
CA VAL A 37 4.64 3.58 17.19
C VAL A 37 6.09 4.08 17.15
N ILE A 38 6.45 4.78 16.07
CA ILE A 38 7.75 5.46 15.92
C ILE A 38 7.80 6.63 16.92
N SER A 39 8.89 6.75 17.68
CA SER A 39 9.06 7.83 18.65
C SER A 39 9.29 9.18 17.96
N ASP A 40 8.87 10.27 18.60
CA ASP A 40 9.07 11.63 18.06
C ASP A 40 10.56 11.98 17.91
N GLU A 41 11.43 11.42 18.76
CA GLU A 41 12.88 11.58 18.64
C GLU A 41 13.39 10.94 17.33
N THR A 42 12.98 9.71 17.03
CA THR A 42 13.34 9.04 15.79
C THR A 42 12.82 9.78 14.56
N VAL A 43 11.60 10.32 14.61
CA VAL A 43 11.05 11.16 13.54
C VAL A 43 11.89 12.44 13.37
N SER A 44 12.18 13.15 14.45
CA SER A 44 13.01 14.36 14.45
C SER A 44 14.38 14.11 13.86
N ASP A 45 15.05 13.02 14.25
CA ASP A 45 16.39 12.72 13.77
C ASP A 45 16.39 12.29 12.31
N THR A 46 15.35 11.57 11.87
CA THR A 46 15.15 11.27 10.44
C THR A 46 15.01 12.57 9.64
N VAL A 47 14.20 13.52 10.10
CA VAL A 47 14.03 14.84 9.44
C VAL A 47 15.35 15.60 9.36
N LYS A 48 16.17 15.58 10.42
CA LYS A 48 17.50 16.22 10.40
C LYS A 48 18.43 15.57 9.38
N ILE A 49 18.45 14.23 9.31
CA ILE A 49 19.27 13.49 8.35
C ILE A 49 18.83 13.83 6.92
N LEU A 50 17.53 13.80 6.64
CA LEU A 50 16.97 14.17 5.33
C LEU A 50 17.34 15.60 4.94
N LYS A 51 17.20 16.54 5.87
CA LYS A 51 17.57 17.94 5.63
C LYS A 51 19.05 18.11 5.30
N SER A 52 19.94 17.35 5.94
CA SER A 52 21.38 17.34 5.60
C SER A 52 21.69 16.88 4.17
N LYS A 53 20.73 16.18 3.54
CA LYS A 53 20.79 15.68 2.16
C LYS A 53 19.96 16.53 1.20
N ASN A 54 19.58 17.76 1.59
CA ASN A 54 18.71 18.67 0.84
C ASN A 54 17.30 18.11 0.55
N ILE A 55 16.80 17.25 1.45
CA ILE A 55 15.44 16.72 1.39
C ILE A 55 14.64 17.32 2.54
N ASN A 56 13.63 18.11 2.19
CA ASN A 56 12.72 18.71 3.14
C ASN A 56 11.45 17.88 3.26
N ILE A 57 11.11 17.55 4.50
CA ILE A 57 9.84 16.91 4.84
C ILE A 57 9.37 17.44 6.19
N SER A 58 8.06 17.63 6.32
CA SER A 58 7.46 18.00 7.59
C SER A 58 7.16 16.76 8.44
N ALA A 59 7.44 16.84 9.75
CA ALA A 59 7.36 15.68 10.66
C ALA A 59 5.94 15.11 10.84
N ASP A 60 4.90 15.89 10.53
CA ASP A 60 3.50 15.45 10.50
C ASP A 60 3.19 14.51 9.34
N LYS A 61 3.99 14.55 8.25
CA LYS A 61 3.83 13.66 7.10
C LYS A 61 4.39 12.26 7.33
N ILE A 62 5.18 12.08 8.39
CA ILE A 62 5.76 10.78 8.77
C ILE A 62 4.75 10.09 9.70
N ASP A 63 4.01 9.12 9.17
CA ASP A 63 3.10 8.32 9.98
C ASP A 63 3.90 7.56 11.04
N ARG A 64 3.50 7.75 12.29
CA ARG A 64 4.12 7.09 13.44
C ARG A 64 3.60 5.67 13.59
N LYS A 65 2.41 5.37 13.08
CA LYS A 65 1.81 4.06 13.19
C LYS A 65 2.35 3.15 12.10
N GLN A 66 3.09 2.13 12.51
CA GLN A 66 3.57 1.13 11.57
C GLN A 66 2.44 0.16 11.22
N VAL A 67 2.05 0.12 9.94
CA VAL A 67 1.04 -0.81 9.43
C VAL A 67 1.73 -1.84 8.54
N GLY A 68 1.66 -3.11 8.94
CA GLY A 68 2.12 -4.22 8.11
C GLY A 68 1.06 -4.62 7.07
N LEU A 69 1.46 -4.74 5.81
CA LEU A 69 0.62 -5.28 4.73
C LEU A 69 1.21 -6.60 4.23
N ASN A 70 0.36 -7.56 3.95
CA ASN A 70 0.76 -8.78 3.25
C ASN A 70 0.80 -8.56 1.73
N VAL A 71 1.55 -9.41 1.04
CA VAL A 71 1.47 -9.54 -0.42
C VAL A 71 0.09 -10.08 -0.83
N ILE A 72 -0.47 -9.53 -1.91
CA ILE A 72 -1.79 -9.89 -2.43
C ILE A 72 -1.71 -10.44 -3.85
N ALA A 73 -2.68 -11.28 -4.19
CA ALA A 73 -2.90 -11.81 -5.53
C ALA A 73 -4.03 -11.02 -6.20
N LEU A 74 -3.76 -10.59 -7.43
CA LEU A 74 -4.66 -9.82 -8.26
C LEU A 74 -4.91 -10.55 -9.57
N LYS A 75 -6.15 -10.54 -10.03
CA LYS A 75 -6.55 -11.07 -11.34
C LYS A 75 -6.75 -9.95 -12.33
N ASN A 76 -6.07 -10.01 -13.47
CA ASN A 76 -6.24 -9.05 -14.55
C ASN A 76 -7.68 -9.13 -15.08
N ALA A 77 -8.36 -7.98 -15.13
CA ALA A 77 -9.75 -7.93 -15.51
C ALA A 77 -9.99 -8.47 -16.93
N VAL A 78 -9.09 -8.15 -17.87
CA VAL A 78 -9.26 -8.39 -19.31
C VAL A 78 -9.24 -9.86 -19.68
N VAL A 79 -8.30 -10.61 -19.11
CA VAL A 79 -8.15 -12.06 -19.34
C VAL A 79 -8.99 -12.90 -18.38
N SER A 80 -9.70 -12.27 -17.45
CA SER A 80 -10.66 -12.97 -16.61
C SER A 80 -11.88 -13.40 -17.45
N HIS A 81 -12.49 -14.53 -17.12
CA HIS A 81 -13.64 -15.09 -17.85
C HIS A 81 -14.89 -14.18 -17.82
N ASN A 82 -14.86 -13.09 -17.04
CA ASN A 82 -15.97 -12.18 -16.83
C ASN A 82 -15.80 -10.84 -17.55
N PHE A 83 -14.79 -10.68 -18.40
CA PHE A 83 -14.59 -9.43 -19.13
C PHE A 83 -15.52 -9.33 -20.34
N PRO A 84 -16.12 -8.15 -20.60
CA PRO A 84 -17.01 -7.97 -21.75
C PRO A 84 -16.30 -8.23 -23.07
N SER A 85 -17.01 -8.85 -24.01
CA SER A 85 -16.60 -8.96 -25.41
C SER A 85 -16.53 -7.56 -26.06
N GLY A 86 -15.63 -7.37 -27.02
CA GLY A 86 -15.55 -6.12 -27.80
C GLY A 86 -14.59 -5.04 -27.27
N PHE A 87 -13.69 -5.38 -26.33
CA PHE A 87 -12.59 -4.49 -25.99
C PHE A 87 -11.50 -4.47 -27.07
N SER A 88 -10.76 -3.37 -27.13
CA SER A 88 -9.54 -3.25 -27.94
C SER A 88 -8.32 -3.25 -27.01
N ARG A 89 -7.24 -3.91 -27.43
CA ARG A 89 -5.95 -3.77 -26.73
C ARG A 89 -5.38 -2.40 -27.07
N GLY A 90 -4.97 -1.65 -26.05
CA GLY A 90 -4.26 -0.39 -26.22
C GLY A 90 -2.80 -0.68 -26.50
N ASP A 91 -2.02 -0.76 -25.44
CA ASP A 91 -0.64 -1.27 -25.45
C ASP A 91 -0.55 -2.67 -24.79
N GLU A 92 0.66 -3.11 -24.46
CA GLU A 92 0.91 -4.40 -23.80
C GLU A 92 0.32 -4.50 -22.37
N LYS A 93 -0.12 -3.40 -21.76
CA LYS A 93 -0.59 -3.30 -20.37
C LYS A 93 -2.03 -2.78 -20.25
N THR A 94 -2.57 -2.18 -21.30
CA THR A 94 -3.84 -1.46 -21.26
C THR A 94 -4.87 -1.98 -22.24
N PHE A 95 -6.13 -1.76 -21.91
CA PHE A 95 -7.28 -2.00 -22.78
C PHE A 95 -8.08 -0.73 -22.98
N SER A 96 -8.98 -0.76 -23.96
CA SER A 96 -10.01 0.24 -24.16
C SER A 96 -11.36 -0.42 -24.45
N VAL A 97 -12.43 0.12 -23.90
CA VAL A 97 -13.82 -0.29 -24.16
C VAL A 97 -14.71 0.95 -24.23
N GLU A 98 -15.77 0.89 -25.03
CA GLU A 98 -16.78 1.94 -25.11
C GLU A 98 -18.13 1.40 -24.65
N THR A 99 -18.88 2.23 -23.94
CA THR A 99 -20.23 1.91 -23.47
C THR A 99 -21.08 3.17 -23.43
N ASP A 100 -22.40 3.01 -23.44
CA ASP A 100 -23.31 4.14 -23.30
C ASP A 100 -23.34 4.61 -21.84
N GLY A 101 -23.38 5.93 -21.63
CA GLY A 101 -23.39 6.51 -20.28
C GLY A 101 -22.95 7.97 -20.25
N ASN A 102 -22.80 8.49 -19.03
CA ASN A 102 -22.30 9.84 -18.77
C ASN A 102 -21.42 9.85 -17.51
N LEU A 103 -20.66 10.93 -17.33
CA LEU A 103 -19.73 11.13 -16.22
C LEU A 103 -20.22 12.24 -15.26
N SER A 104 -21.52 12.48 -15.17
CA SER A 104 -22.07 13.61 -14.39
C SER A 104 -21.87 13.51 -12.87
N SER A 105 -21.63 12.30 -12.36
CA SER A 105 -21.37 12.07 -10.93
C SER A 105 -20.60 10.77 -10.70
N GLU A 106 -20.00 10.61 -9.51
CA GLU A 106 -19.41 9.34 -9.08
C GLU A 106 -20.39 8.16 -9.15
N GLY A 107 -21.68 8.41 -8.88
CA GLY A 107 -22.72 7.39 -8.95
C GLY A 107 -22.92 6.85 -10.37
N GLU A 108 -22.90 7.75 -11.36
CA GLU A 108 -22.98 7.38 -12.78
C GLU A 108 -21.71 6.67 -13.25
N ILE A 109 -20.53 7.13 -12.81
CA ILE A 109 -19.25 6.45 -13.10
C ILE A 109 -19.28 5.00 -12.59
N LYS A 110 -19.76 4.78 -11.37
CA LYS A 110 -19.88 3.42 -10.81
C LYS A 110 -20.86 2.54 -11.61
N LYS A 111 -21.93 3.11 -12.17
CA LYS A 111 -22.84 2.38 -13.07
C LYS A 111 -22.18 2.02 -14.39
N VAL A 112 -21.47 2.97 -15.01
CA VAL A 112 -20.70 2.78 -16.26
C VAL A 112 -19.66 1.70 -16.08
N LEU A 113 -18.85 1.76 -15.02
CA LEU A 113 -17.88 0.70 -14.71
C LEU A 113 -18.57 -0.64 -14.45
N GLY A 114 -19.72 -0.62 -13.77
CA GLY A 114 -20.52 -1.81 -13.50
C GLY A 114 -21.08 -2.50 -14.74
N SER A 115 -21.46 -1.74 -15.79
CA SER A 115 -22.00 -2.28 -17.05
C SER A 115 -20.94 -3.06 -17.85
N VAL A 116 -19.68 -2.65 -17.73
CA VAL A 116 -18.53 -3.33 -18.36
C VAL A 116 -17.83 -4.31 -17.41
N GLY A 117 -18.44 -4.65 -16.27
CA GLY A 117 -17.89 -5.63 -15.32
C GLY A 117 -16.67 -5.15 -14.51
N LEU A 118 -16.29 -3.88 -14.60
CA LEU A 118 -15.17 -3.27 -13.88
C LEU A 118 -15.59 -2.82 -12.48
N LYS A 119 -15.78 -3.79 -11.58
CA LYS A 119 -16.14 -3.52 -10.17
C LYS A 119 -14.90 -3.53 -9.28
N GLY A 120 -15.01 -2.95 -8.09
CA GLY A 120 -13.95 -2.97 -7.10
C GLY A 120 -13.97 -1.73 -6.22
N GLU A 121 -13.15 -1.75 -5.18
CA GLU A 121 -12.87 -0.56 -4.39
C GLU A 121 -12.04 0.40 -5.25
N ASN A 122 -12.38 1.68 -5.21
CA ASN A 122 -11.76 2.68 -6.06
C ASN A 122 -11.83 4.07 -5.43
N GLU A 123 -11.01 4.96 -5.98
CA GLU A 123 -11.07 6.39 -5.76
C GLU A 123 -11.29 7.07 -7.11
N ILE A 124 -12.25 7.99 -7.17
CA ILE A 124 -12.69 8.63 -8.40
C ILE A 124 -12.30 10.10 -8.32
N VAL A 125 -11.54 10.56 -9.30
CA VAL A 125 -11.30 11.98 -9.53
C VAL A 125 -12.11 12.39 -10.74
N LEU A 126 -13.20 13.13 -10.49
CA LEU A 126 -14.11 13.62 -11.52
C LEU A 126 -13.65 14.98 -12.04
N ASN A 127 -13.65 15.13 -13.35
CA ASN A 127 -13.56 16.39 -14.09
C ASN A 127 -14.80 16.50 -15.00
N ASP A 128 -15.07 17.68 -15.57
CA ASP A 128 -16.31 17.97 -16.32
C ASP A 128 -16.78 16.86 -17.29
N LYS A 129 -15.88 16.35 -18.15
CA LYS A 129 -16.18 15.32 -19.16
C LYS A 129 -15.21 14.15 -19.14
N SER A 130 -14.42 14.04 -18.08
CA SER A 130 -13.45 12.98 -17.91
C SER A 130 -13.33 12.59 -16.46
N ALA A 131 -12.96 11.34 -16.20
CA ALA A 131 -12.68 10.90 -14.85
C ALA A 131 -11.46 9.99 -14.84
N VAL A 132 -10.69 10.04 -13.76
CA VAL A 132 -9.65 9.07 -13.48
C VAL A 132 -10.09 8.23 -12.30
N VAL A 133 -10.08 6.92 -12.48
CA VAL A 133 -10.50 5.95 -11.46
C VAL A 133 -9.28 5.16 -11.04
N TYR A 134 -8.85 5.33 -9.80
CA TYR A 134 -7.70 4.64 -9.23
C TYR A 134 -8.15 3.37 -8.50
N LEU A 135 -7.44 2.27 -8.72
CA LEU A 135 -7.75 1.00 -8.05
C LEU A 135 -7.37 1.08 -6.57
N LYS A 136 -8.27 0.61 -5.69
CA LYS A 136 -7.99 0.40 -4.28
C LYS A 136 -8.28 -1.04 -3.87
N THR A 137 -7.64 -1.47 -2.80
CA THR A 137 -7.92 -2.76 -2.16
C THR A 137 -7.70 -2.64 -0.66
N GLY A 138 -8.75 -2.94 0.12
CA GLY A 138 -8.72 -2.87 1.58
C GLY A 138 -8.38 -1.48 2.12
N GLY A 139 -8.80 -0.42 1.43
CA GLY A 139 -8.48 0.97 1.78
C GLY A 139 -7.19 1.52 1.18
N PHE A 140 -6.33 0.67 0.61
CA PHE A 140 -5.01 1.04 0.12
C PHE A 140 -4.99 1.18 -1.41
N PRO A 141 -4.29 2.19 -1.96
CA PRO A 141 -4.13 2.33 -3.41
C PRO A 141 -3.29 1.20 -4.00
N VAL A 142 -3.64 0.77 -5.21
CA VAL A 142 -2.76 -0.02 -6.07
C VAL A 142 -2.14 0.95 -7.06
N PHE A 143 -0.87 1.28 -6.85
CA PHE A 143 -0.19 2.35 -7.58
C PHE A 143 -0.09 2.06 -9.08
N ASP A 144 -0.15 3.14 -9.87
CA ASP A 144 -0.09 3.17 -11.32
C ASP A 144 -1.18 2.36 -12.04
N VAL A 145 -2.17 1.82 -11.31
CA VAL A 145 -3.33 1.14 -11.87
C VAL A 145 -4.52 2.10 -11.84
N SER A 146 -4.94 2.53 -13.03
CA SER A 146 -6.08 3.43 -13.19
C SER A 146 -6.80 3.21 -14.50
N LEU A 147 -8.02 3.75 -14.55
CA LEU A 147 -8.84 3.90 -15.74
C LEU A 147 -9.06 5.37 -16.03
N ASN A 148 -8.83 5.77 -17.27
CA ASN A 148 -9.21 7.06 -17.81
C ASN A 148 -10.55 6.91 -18.52
N LEU A 149 -11.53 7.71 -18.11
CA LEU A 149 -12.85 7.77 -18.71
C LEU A 149 -13.00 9.09 -19.44
N THR A 150 -13.59 9.07 -20.62
CA THR A 150 -13.89 10.29 -21.39
C THR A 150 -15.26 10.16 -22.03
N GLU A 151 -16.11 11.16 -21.83
CA GLU A 151 -17.46 11.20 -22.39
C GLU A 151 -17.49 11.98 -23.71
N GLN A 152 -18.02 11.36 -24.77
CA GLN A 152 -18.30 11.99 -26.05
C GLN A 152 -19.62 11.46 -26.62
N ASN A 153 -20.55 12.37 -26.94
CA ASN A 153 -21.82 12.07 -27.59
C ASN A 153 -22.67 10.98 -26.88
N GLY A 154 -22.72 11.01 -25.54
CA GLY A 154 -23.48 10.04 -24.73
C GLY A 154 -22.84 8.64 -24.64
N LYS A 155 -21.61 8.51 -25.15
CA LYS A 155 -20.75 7.34 -24.97
C LYS A 155 -19.58 7.68 -24.07
N VAL A 156 -19.18 6.71 -23.26
CA VAL A 156 -18.00 6.78 -22.42
C VAL A 156 -16.96 5.81 -22.96
N LYS A 157 -15.80 6.36 -23.32
CA LYS A 157 -14.60 5.57 -23.57
C LYS A 157 -13.87 5.36 -22.25
N ILE A 158 -13.53 4.11 -21.97
CA ILE A 158 -12.81 3.69 -20.77
C ILE A 158 -11.49 3.08 -21.25
N SER A 159 -10.35 3.58 -20.78
CA SER A 159 -9.03 3.04 -21.13
C SER A 159 -8.08 2.96 -19.93
N GLY A 160 -7.25 1.92 -19.87
CA GLY A 160 -6.27 1.77 -18.81
C GLY A 160 -6.03 0.32 -18.42
N SER A 161 -5.70 0.08 -17.15
CA SER A 161 -5.47 -1.26 -16.59
C SER A 161 -6.34 -1.46 -15.36
N TRP A 162 -6.85 -2.68 -15.17
CA TRP A 162 -7.70 -3.00 -14.02
C TRP A 162 -7.51 -4.43 -13.55
N TYR A 163 -7.66 -4.62 -12.24
CA TYR A 163 -7.47 -5.91 -11.58
C TYR A 163 -8.51 -6.13 -10.49
N PHE A 164 -8.80 -7.39 -10.20
CA PHE A 164 -9.65 -7.83 -9.10
C PHE A 164 -8.81 -8.49 -8.01
N ALA A 165 -8.97 -8.08 -6.77
CA ALA A 165 -8.28 -8.72 -5.65
C ALA A 165 -8.89 -10.10 -5.35
N GLU A 166 -8.04 -11.14 -5.33
CA GLU A 166 -8.47 -12.50 -4.97
C GLU A 166 -8.49 -12.71 -3.45
N ASN A 167 -7.58 -12.03 -2.76
CA ASN A 167 -7.49 -12.03 -1.31
C ASN A 167 -7.56 -10.60 -0.78
N LYS A 168 -8.20 -10.46 0.39
CA LYS A 168 -8.25 -9.17 1.08
C LYS A 168 -6.88 -8.86 1.70
N PRO A 169 -6.47 -7.59 1.73
CA PRO A 169 -5.36 -7.16 2.57
C PRO A 169 -5.61 -7.58 4.01
N LYS A 170 -4.66 -8.33 4.58
CA LYS A 170 -4.60 -8.60 6.01
C LYS A 170 -3.64 -7.57 6.59
N LYS A 171 -4.18 -6.63 7.36
CA LYS A 171 -3.36 -5.82 8.27
C LYS A 171 -2.76 -6.79 9.28
N SER A 172 -1.48 -7.09 9.13
CA SER A 172 -0.79 -7.94 10.08
C SER A 172 -0.45 -7.10 11.31
N SER A 173 -0.79 -7.59 12.50
CA SER A 173 -0.18 -7.08 13.74
C SER A 173 1.27 -7.53 13.86
N ASP A 174 1.68 -8.51 13.06
CA ASP A 174 3.07 -8.94 12.91
C ASP A 174 3.75 -7.96 11.95
N THR A 175 4.29 -6.88 12.52
CA THR A 175 5.09 -5.85 11.82
C THR A 175 6.51 -6.31 11.52
N SER A 176 6.87 -7.53 11.93
CA SER A 176 8.23 -8.10 11.84
C SER A 176 8.76 -8.24 10.41
N GLU A 177 7.90 -8.14 9.39
CA GLU A 177 8.29 -8.27 7.97
C GLU A 177 8.22 -6.95 7.17
N VAL A 178 8.07 -5.78 7.83
CA VAL A 178 7.97 -4.49 7.14
C VAL A 178 9.00 -3.51 7.68
N VAL A 179 9.81 -2.92 6.79
CA VAL A 179 10.77 -1.87 7.12
C VAL A 179 10.02 -0.64 7.64
N SER A 180 10.51 -0.03 8.71
CA SER A 180 9.90 1.18 9.26
C SER A 180 9.94 2.31 8.24
N LEU A 181 8.94 3.21 8.28
CA LEU A 181 8.89 4.34 7.36
C LEU A 181 10.14 5.22 7.47
N THR A 182 10.67 5.41 8.69
CA THR A 182 11.93 6.12 8.89
C THR A 182 13.12 5.43 8.22
N GLY A 183 13.18 4.08 8.24
CA GLY A 183 14.18 3.32 7.50
C GLY A 183 14.08 3.55 5.99
N ILE A 184 12.86 3.47 5.43
CA ILE A 184 12.59 3.78 4.02
C ILE A 184 13.03 5.20 3.65
N LEU A 185 12.81 6.18 4.53
CA LEU A 185 13.24 7.55 4.31
C LEU A 185 14.77 7.70 4.32
N ILE A 186 15.47 6.96 5.18
CA ILE A 186 16.94 6.90 5.12
C ILE A 186 17.40 6.28 3.81
N ASP A 187 16.81 5.18 3.36
CA ASP A 187 17.14 4.55 2.08
C ASP A 187 16.83 5.48 0.89
N PHE A 188 15.72 6.21 0.94
CA PHE A 188 15.39 7.26 -0.02
C PHE A 188 16.47 8.34 -0.10
N SER A 189 17.00 8.77 1.03
CA SER A 189 18.09 9.76 1.09
C SER A 189 19.41 9.27 0.48
N ASN A 190 19.61 7.95 0.42
CA ASN A 190 20.81 7.32 -0.13
C ASN A 190 20.64 6.90 -1.60
N THR A 191 19.41 6.65 -2.03
CA THR A 191 19.10 6.15 -3.38
C THR A 191 19.31 7.21 -4.44
N ALA A 192 19.10 8.47 -4.09
CA ALA A 192 18.95 9.49 -5.09
C ALA A 192 20.15 10.44 -5.12
N GLN A 193 20.78 10.47 -6.30
CA GLN A 193 21.57 11.60 -6.73
C GLN A 193 20.57 12.70 -7.11
N PHE A 194 20.20 13.51 -6.11
CA PHE A 194 19.30 14.61 -6.33
C PHE A 194 20.06 15.80 -6.93
N ASP A 195 19.67 16.20 -8.15
CA ASP A 195 20.09 17.47 -8.73
C ASP A 195 19.29 18.62 -8.07
N GLY A 196 19.62 18.92 -6.82
CA GLY A 196 19.04 20.04 -6.06
C GLY A 196 18.24 19.63 -4.83
N GLU A 197 17.45 20.60 -4.35
CA GLU A 197 16.61 20.47 -3.16
C GLU A 197 15.26 19.80 -3.51
N ILE A 198 14.82 18.88 -2.65
CA ILE A 198 13.55 18.17 -2.80
C ILE A 198 12.63 18.46 -1.65
N ASN A 199 11.37 18.77 -1.96
CA ASN A 199 10.32 18.90 -0.96
C ASN A 199 9.36 17.73 -1.09
N VAL A 200 9.27 16.92 -0.04
CA VAL A 200 8.35 15.78 0.00
C VAL A 200 6.95 16.28 0.32
N ASP A 201 6.03 16.07 -0.62
CA ASP A 201 4.64 16.48 -0.53
C ASP A 201 3.78 15.46 0.18
N LYS A 202 3.95 14.18 -0.16
CA LYS A 202 3.07 13.11 0.31
C LYS A 202 3.82 11.79 0.43
N ILE A 203 3.48 11.02 1.46
CA ILE A 203 3.93 9.64 1.65
C ILE A 203 2.70 8.76 1.76
N GLU A 204 2.66 7.69 0.96
CA GLU A 204 1.51 6.78 0.90
C GLU A 204 1.97 5.32 0.97
N LEU A 205 1.31 4.55 1.83
CA LEU A 205 1.43 3.09 1.82
C LEU A 205 0.38 2.53 0.87
N GLY A 206 0.79 1.62 -0.02
CA GLY A 206 -0.09 0.98 -0.96
C GLY A 206 0.48 -0.32 -1.50
N TYR A 207 0.03 -0.68 -2.69
CA TYR A 207 0.46 -1.88 -3.40
C TYR A 207 1.11 -1.50 -4.72
N TYR A 208 2.17 -2.22 -5.07
CA TYR A 208 2.85 -2.09 -6.34
C TYR A 208 2.94 -3.44 -7.06
N ILE A 209 2.63 -3.44 -8.35
CA ILE A 209 2.81 -4.60 -9.22
C ILE A 209 4.07 -4.32 -10.05
N SER A 210 5.05 -5.23 -10.00
CA SER A 210 6.26 -5.11 -10.82
C SER A 210 5.91 -4.94 -12.31
N GLU A 211 6.62 -4.05 -13.01
CA GLU A 211 6.34 -3.73 -14.42
C GLU A 211 6.35 -4.97 -15.32
N SER A 212 7.26 -5.92 -15.09
CA SER A 212 7.34 -7.18 -15.84
C SER A 212 6.13 -8.10 -15.63
N ASN A 213 5.36 -7.88 -14.56
CA ASN A 213 4.15 -8.62 -14.24
C ASN A 213 2.87 -7.92 -14.72
N ARG A 214 2.92 -6.65 -15.13
CA ARG A 214 1.74 -5.85 -15.51
C ARG A 214 1.24 -6.07 -16.95
N LEU A 215 1.62 -7.18 -17.57
CA LEU A 215 1.20 -7.51 -18.93
C LEU A 215 -0.28 -7.88 -18.98
N LEU A 216 -0.97 -7.43 -20.04
CA LEU A 216 -2.39 -7.65 -20.24
C LEU A 216 -2.76 -9.15 -20.31
N GLU A 217 -1.84 -9.96 -20.85
CA GLU A 217 -2.03 -11.40 -21.07
C GLU A 217 -1.87 -12.23 -19.79
N ARG A 218 -1.30 -11.64 -18.73
CA ARG A 218 -1.10 -12.33 -17.46
C ARG A 218 -2.37 -12.30 -16.63
N LEU A 219 -2.96 -13.47 -16.42
CA LEU A 219 -4.16 -13.61 -15.61
C LEU A 219 -3.92 -13.27 -14.14
N ASN A 220 -2.90 -13.86 -13.53
CA ASN A 220 -2.62 -13.66 -12.11
C ASN A 220 -1.33 -12.85 -11.96
N VAL A 221 -1.39 -11.81 -11.14
CA VAL A 221 -0.24 -10.97 -10.79
C VAL A 221 -0.18 -10.79 -9.29
N THR A 222 1.03 -10.58 -8.79
CA THR A 222 1.28 -10.36 -7.37
C THR A 222 1.58 -8.90 -7.14
N ALA A 223 0.92 -8.31 -6.14
CA ALA A 223 1.20 -6.94 -5.70
C ALA A 223 1.87 -6.95 -4.33
N ALA A 224 3.03 -6.30 -4.24
CA ALA A 224 3.79 -6.18 -3.01
C ALA A 224 3.46 -4.86 -2.29
N PRO A 225 3.46 -4.85 -0.95
CA PRO A 225 3.42 -3.61 -0.17
C PRO A 225 4.50 -2.63 -0.60
N CYS A 226 4.13 -1.37 -0.79
CA CYS A 226 5.02 -0.35 -1.33
C CYS A 226 4.76 1.01 -0.67
N TRP A 227 5.83 1.73 -0.38
CA TRP A 227 5.78 3.15 -0.03
C TRP A 227 6.00 3.97 -1.29
N LYS A 228 5.08 4.92 -1.54
CA LYS A 228 5.22 5.95 -2.55
C LYS A 228 5.53 7.28 -1.88
N ILE A 229 6.65 7.88 -2.23
CA ILE A 229 7.08 9.22 -1.79
C ILE A 229 6.91 10.16 -2.99
N SER A 230 6.03 11.14 -2.87
CA SER A 230 5.76 12.14 -3.93
C SER A 230 6.43 13.46 -3.57
N SER A 231 7.15 14.03 -4.52
CA SER A 231 7.91 15.28 -4.40
C SER A 231 7.19 16.43 -5.11
N SER A 232 7.47 17.65 -4.67
CA SER A 232 6.93 18.90 -5.25
C SER A 232 7.34 19.14 -6.70
N ASP A 233 8.41 18.51 -7.16
CA ASP A 233 8.84 18.55 -8.56
C ASP A 233 8.06 17.55 -9.45
N GLY A 234 7.04 16.87 -8.91
CA GLY A 234 6.20 15.90 -9.62
C GLY A 234 6.70 14.46 -9.52
N LYS A 235 7.97 14.27 -9.14
CA LYS A 235 8.57 12.93 -9.10
C LYS A 235 7.98 12.07 -8.01
N CYS A 236 7.85 10.79 -8.31
CA CYS A 236 7.43 9.77 -7.35
C CYS A 236 8.48 8.67 -7.22
N TYR A 237 8.80 8.32 -5.99
CA TYR A 237 9.77 7.28 -5.64
C TYR A 237 9.07 6.13 -4.94
N TYR A 238 9.38 4.91 -5.38
CA TYR A 238 8.70 3.71 -4.92
C TYR A 238 9.68 2.78 -4.20
N PHE A 239 9.34 2.37 -2.99
CA PHE A 239 10.14 1.46 -2.16
C PHE A 239 9.31 0.28 -1.70
N ASN A 240 9.84 -0.93 -1.82
CA ASN A 240 9.20 -2.12 -1.30
C ASN A 240 9.17 -2.05 0.24
N ALA A 241 7.97 -2.05 0.81
CA ALA A 241 7.82 -1.84 2.24
C ALA A 241 8.34 -3.03 3.07
N ARG A 242 8.54 -4.22 2.48
CA ARG A 242 9.01 -5.41 3.21
C ARG A 242 10.52 -5.46 3.39
N ASN A 243 11.29 -4.95 2.43
CA ASN A 243 12.75 -5.07 2.41
C ASN A 243 13.50 -3.75 2.16
N GLY A 244 12.80 -2.64 1.90
CA GLY A 244 13.42 -1.34 1.63
C GLY A 244 14.00 -1.19 0.22
N GLU A 245 13.80 -2.18 -0.65
CA GLU A 245 14.31 -2.14 -2.02
C GLU A 245 13.70 -0.97 -2.80
N PHE A 246 14.54 -0.16 -3.43
CA PHE A 246 14.11 0.84 -4.38
C PHE A 246 13.58 0.17 -5.64
N LEU A 247 12.33 0.46 -6.00
CA LEU A 247 11.61 -0.18 -7.09
C LEU A 247 11.68 0.63 -8.39
N LYS A 248 11.40 1.93 -8.31
CA LYS A 248 11.47 2.85 -9.45
C LYS A 248 11.31 4.32 -9.03
N GLN A 249 11.65 5.20 -9.95
CA GLN A 249 11.25 6.61 -9.99
C GLN A 249 10.34 6.83 -11.20
N THR A 250 9.34 7.71 -11.05
CA THR A 250 8.58 8.27 -12.17
C THR A 250 8.65 9.78 -12.13
N ASP A 251 8.60 10.41 -13.30
CA ASP A 251 8.50 11.87 -13.48
C ASP A 251 7.05 12.33 -13.61
#